data_AF-A0A950ZA84-F1
#
_entry.id   AF-A0A950ZA84-F1
#
_cell.length_a   1.000
_cell.length_b   1.000
_cell.length_c   1.000
_cell.angle_alpha   90.00
_cell.angle_beta   90.00
_cell.angle_gamma   90.00
#
_symmetry.space_group_name_H-M   'P 1'
#
loop_
_entity.id
_entity.type
_entity.pdbx_description
1 polymer ?
#
loop_
_entity_poly.entity_id
_entity_poly.type
_entity_poly.pdbx_seq_one_letter_code
_entity_poly.pdbx_strand_id
1 'polypeptide(L)'
;MILTAAALTLAIQFELDLTALVRRGELQQPVVRCGISTVGYHFNGRPGQQFVYAGERFEIPEEGWIELLADRRHHTYVVDGRELQLDAGALDAFSFRHVTLPPEQ
;
A
#
# COMPACT_ATOMS: atom_id res chain seq x y z
N MET A 1 60.01 -19.51 -32.87
CA MET A 1 59.65 -19.19 -31.48
C MET A 1 59.50 -17.67 -31.31
N ILE A 2 58.43 -17.06 -31.83
CA ILE A 2 58.10 -15.63 -31.60
C ILE A 2 56.58 -15.44 -31.32
N LEU A 3 55.76 -16.49 -31.50
CA LEU A 3 54.31 -16.40 -31.40
C LEU A 3 53.75 -16.47 -29.97
N THR A 4 54.57 -16.79 -28.97
CA THR A 4 54.10 -16.97 -27.58
C THR A 4 54.10 -15.68 -26.75
N ALA A 5 54.84 -14.64 -27.15
CA ALA A 5 54.93 -13.39 -26.39
C ALA A 5 53.71 -12.47 -26.59
N ALA A 6 53.03 -12.55 -27.74
CA ALA A 6 51.88 -11.70 -28.05
C ALA A 6 50.59 -12.13 -27.33
N ALA A 7 50.50 -13.38 -26.87
CA ALA A 7 49.32 -13.88 -26.17
C ALA A 7 49.31 -13.49 -24.68
N LEU A 8 50.47 -13.29 -24.06
CA LEU A 8 50.55 -12.91 -22.64
C LEU A 8 50.25 -11.43 -22.39
N THR A 9 50.49 -10.55 -23.36
CA THR A 9 50.21 -9.10 -23.22
C THR A 9 48.72 -8.76 -23.35
N LEU A 10 47.92 -9.64 -23.96
CA LEU A 10 46.46 -9.44 -24.07
C LEU A 10 45.72 -9.77 -22.75
N ALA A 11 46.34 -10.49 -21.83
CA ALA A 11 45.71 -10.96 -20.60
C ALA A 11 45.68 -9.91 -19.45
N ILE A 12 46.38 -8.78 -19.59
CA ILE A 12 46.61 -7.84 -18.47
C ILE A 12 45.73 -6.57 -18.58
N GLN A 13 44.96 -6.40 -19.66
CA GLN A 13 44.18 -5.17 -19.91
C GLN A 13 42.75 -5.18 -19.30
N PHE A 14 42.47 -6.03 -18.32
CA PHE A 14 41.24 -5.88 -17.54
C PHE A 14 41.46 -4.81 -16.45
N GLU A 15 41.48 -3.55 -16.86
CA GLU A 15 41.23 -2.44 -15.94
C GLU A 15 39.77 -2.57 -15.47
N LEU A 16 39.57 -3.30 -14.38
CA LEU A 16 38.35 -3.21 -13.60
C LEU A 16 38.26 -1.77 -13.09
N ASP A 17 37.47 -0.95 -13.79
CA ASP A 17 37.11 0.38 -13.33
C ASP A 17 36.25 0.24 -12.07
N LEU A 18 36.93 0.14 -10.93
CA LEU A 18 36.34 0.10 -9.59
C LEU A 18 35.50 1.35 -9.34
N THR A 19 35.78 2.46 -10.03
CA THR A 19 35.00 3.70 -9.96
C THR A 19 33.62 3.53 -10.59
N ALA A 20 33.52 2.82 -11.72
CA ALA A 20 32.24 2.47 -12.34
C ALA A 20 31.43 1.48 -11.49
N LEU A 21 32.09 0.56 -10.79
CA LEU A 21 31.44 -0.35 -9.84
C LEU A 21 30.93 0.40 -8.59
N VAL A 22 31.72 1.32 -8.04
CA VAL A 22 31.35 2.13 -6.88
C VAL A 22 30.23 3.13 -7.23
N ARG A 23 30.23 3.73 -8.43
CA ARG A 23 29.10 4.57 -8.90
C ARG A 23 27.80 3.79 -9.11
N ARG A 24 27.85 2.52 -9.51
CA ARG A 24 26.65 1.64 -9.48
C ARG A 24 26.20 1.31 -8.05
N GLY A 25 27.10 1.43 -7.09
CA GLY A 25 26.86 1.24 -5.66
C GLY A 25 26.31 2.46 -4.93
N GLU A 26 26.08 3.60 -5.61
CA GLU A 26 25.09 4.60 -5.16
C GLU A 26 23.70 3.96 -5.29
N LEU A 27 23.46 2.99 -4.42
CA LEU A 27 22.16 2.40 -4.15
C LEU A 27 21.26 3.58 -3.83
N GLN A 28 20.37 3.91 -4.77
CA GLN A 28 19.26 4.81 -4.52
C GLN A 28 18.66 4.40 -3.17
N GLN A 29 18.78 5.29 -2.19
CA GLN A 29 18.29 4.99 -0.85
C GLN A 29 16.82 4.58 -1.00
N PRO A 30 16.41 3.42 -0.46
CA PRO A 30 15.03 2.99 -0.59
C PRO A 30 14.15 4.07 0.05
N VAL A 31 13.29 4.68 -0.76
CA VAL A 31 12.29 5.62 -0.26
C VAL A 31 11.30 4.78 0.56
N VAL A 32 11.44 4.82 1.87
CA VAL A 32 10.50 4.19 2.80
C VAL A 32 9.17 4.92 2.66
N ARG A 33 8.24 4.34 1.92
CA ARG A 33 6.85 4.80 1.87
C ARG A 33 6.03 3.93 2.82
N CYS A 34 5.40 4.55 3.82
CA CYS A 34 4.29 3.91 4.52
C CYS A 34 3.17 3.68 3.49
N GLY A 35 3.02 2.45 3.02
CA GLY A 35 1.99 2.06 2.04
C GLY A 35 0.58 1.96 2.62
N ILE A 36 0.35 2.55 3.80
CA ILE A 36 -0.93 2.61 4.49
C ILE A 36 -1.10 4.05 4.96
N SER A 37 -2.00 4.78 4.30
CA SER A 37 -2.39 6.14 4.69
C SER A 37 -3.56 6.17 5.65
N THR A 38 -4.33 5.08 5.72
CA THR A 38 -5.56 4.99 6.52
C THR A 38 -5.40 3.87 7.55
N VAL A 39 -5.54 4.22 8.83
CA VAL A 39 -5.45 3.28 9.95
C VAL A 39 -6.75 2.50 10.10
N GLY A 40 -7.88 3.15 9.87
CA GLY A 40 -9.19 2.53 9.98
C GLY A 40 -10.33 3.42 9.50
N TYR A 41 -11.53 2.89 9.69
CA TYR A 41 -12.78 3.49 9.23
C TYR A 41 -13.76 3.57 10.40
N HIS A 42 -14.46 4.70 10.50
CA HIS A 42 -15.61 4.88 11.38
C HIS A 42 -16.88 4.84 10.55
N PHE A 43 -17.54 3.68 10.55
CA PHE A 43 -18.80 3.46 9.84
C PHE A 43 -19.98 3.99 10.65
N ASN A 44 -20.69 4.94 10.07
CA ASN A 44 -21.89 5.55 10.62
C ASN A 44 -23.08 5.26 9.70
N GLY A 45 -24.27 5.07 10.26
CA GLY A 45 -25.47 4.80 9.49
C GLY A 45 -26.72 4.81 10.36
N ARG A 46 -27.82 4.29 9.83
CA ARG A 46 -29.05 4.10 10.60
C ARG A 46 -28.87 2.93 11.58
N PRO A 47 -29.40 3.00 12.82
CA PRO A 47 -29.44 1.83 13.72
C PRO A 47 -30.02 0.59 13.04
N GLY A 48 -29.34 -0.55 13.21
CA GLY A 48 -29.70 -1.82 12.58
C GLY A 48 -29.34 -1.93 11.10
N GLN A 49 -28.76 -0.89 10.48
CA GLN A 49 -28.30 -0.96 9.09
C GLN A 49 -27.10 -1.90 8.99
N GLN A 50 -27.12 -2.79 7.99
CA GLN A 50 -26.08 -3.80 7.80
C GLN A 50 -25.16 -3.45 6.63
N PHE A 51 -23.88 -3.78 6.77
CA PHE A 51 -22.90 -3.69 5.70
C PHE A 51 -21.90 -4.84 5.80
N VAL A 52 -21.16 -5.08 4.73
CA VAL A 52 -20.09 -6.08 4.66
C VAL A 52 -18.77 -5.40 4.35
N TYR A 53 -17.75 -5.73 5.10
CA TYR A 53 -16.39 -5.25 4.90
C TYR A 53 -15.40 -6.40 5.15
N ALA A 54 -14.41 -6.54 4.26
CA ALA A 54 -13.43 -7.63 4.32
C ALA A 54 -14.04 -9.05 4.45
N GLY A 55 -15.24 -9.26 3.90
CA GLY A 55 -15.97 -10.53 3.94
C GLY A 55 -16.79 -10.77 5.21
N GLU A 56 -16.72 -9.88 6.19
CA GLU A 56 -17.49 -9.95 7.44
C GLU A 56 -18.69 -9.01 7.42
N ARG A 57 -19.80 -9.42 8.05
CA ARG A 57 -21.03 -8.63 8.14
C ARG A 57 -21.08 -7.90 9.49
N PHE A 58 -21.42 -6.61 9.43
CA PHE A 58 -21.55 -5.73 10.58
C PHE A 58 -22.93 -5.08 10.59
N GLU A 59 -23.40 -4.67 11.77
CA GLU A 59 -24.66 -3.97 11.98
C GLU A 59 -24.43 -2.73 12.83
N ILE A 60 -24.91 -1.58 12.36
CA ILE A 60 -24.73 -0.29 13.03
C ILE A 60 -25.48 -0.30 14.38
N PRO A 61 -24.80 0.05 15.50
CA PRO A 61 -25.42 0.07 16.83
C PRO A 61 -26.50 1.16 16.95
N GLU A 62 -27.29 1.12 18.03
CA GLU A 62 -28.28 2.16 18.33
C GLU A 62 -27.65 3.55 18.47
N GLU A 63 -26.44 3.62 19.01
CA GLU A 63 -25.69 4.86 19.20
C GLU A 63 -24.23 4.70 18.75
N GLY A 64 -23.68 5.78 18.17
CA GLY A 64 -22.27 5.85 17.79
C GLY A 64 -21.97 5.26 16.40
N TRP A 65 -20.82 4.59 16.31
CA TRP A 65 -20.27 4.06 15.06
C TRP A 65 -19.54 2.74 15.30
N ILE A 66 -19.26 2.02 14.22
CA ILE A 66 -18.35 0.88 14.24
C ILE A 66 -16.98 1.35 13.77
N GLU A 67 -15.96 1.10 14.59
CA GLU A 67 -14.56 1.29 14.20
C GLU A 67 -14.00 -0.02 13.66
N LEU A 68 -13.46 0.02 12.44
CA LEU A 68 -12.83 -1.14 11.79
C LEU A 68 -11.45 -0.75 11.28
N LEU A 69 -10.46 -1.59 11.56
CA LEU A 69 -9.09 -1.37 11.07
C LEU A 69 -9.04 -1.55 9.54
N ALA A 70 -8.21 -0.74 8.90
CA ALA A 70 -8.05 -0.78 7.46
C ALA A 70 -7.32 -2.06 7.04
N ASP A 71 -7.93 -2.83 6.14
CA ASP A 71 -7.29 -3.96 5.48
C ASP A 71 -6.71 -3.46 4.15
N ARG A 72 -5.41 -3.69 3.97
CA ARG A 72 -4.66 -3.32 2.77
C ARG A 72 -5.18 -3.93 1.48
N ARG A 73 -6.03 -4.97 1.55
CA ARG A 73 -6.60 -5.66 0.39
C ARG A 73 -8.04 -5.22 0.09
N HIS A 74 -8.70 -4.56 1.04
CA HIS A 74 -10.12 -4.22 0.94
C HIS A 74 -10.31 -2.71 1.01
N HIS A 75 -10.45 -2.11 -0.17
CA HIS A 75 -10.71 -0.67 -0.35
C HIS A 75 -12.20 -0.38 -0.59
N THR A 76 -13.05 -1.40 -0.45
CA THR A 76 -14.48 -1.33 -0.69
C THR A 76 -15.27 -1.98 0.44
N TYR A 77 -16.55 -1.60 0.53
CA TYR A 77 -17.54 -2.21 1.40
C TYR A 77 -18.83 -2.46 0.60
N VAL A 78 -19.67 -3.37 1.07
CA VAL A 78 -20.95 -3.68 0.45
C VAL A 78 -22.09 -3.30 1.38
N VAL A 79 -23.06 -2.55 0.87
CA VAL A 79 -24.30 -2.17 1.55
C VAL A 79 -25.44 -2.30 0.55
N ASP A 80 -26.57 -2.90 0.96
CA ASP A 80 -27.72 -3.14 0.07
C ASP A 80 -27.35 -3.85 -1.25
N GLY A 81 -26.40 -4.77 -1.20
CA GLY A 81 -25.90 -5.50 -2.36
C GLY A 81 -25.03 -4.69 -3.33
N ARG A 82 -24.68 -3.44 -2.98
CA ARG A 82 -23.87 -2.54 -3.80
C ARG A 82 -22.48 -2.37 -3.19
N GLU A 83 -21.45 -2.55 -4.02
CA GLU A 83 -20.07 -2.28 -3.62
C GLU A 83 -19.75 -0.79 -3.76
N LEU A 84 -19.18 -0.19 -2.71
CA LEU A 84 -18.84 1.22 -2.59
C LEU A 84 -17.39 1.41 -2.13
N GLN A 85 -16.76 2.49 -2.58
CA GLN A 85 -15.36 2.80 -2.27
C GLN A 85 -15.22 3.40 -0.86
N LEU A 86 -14.20 2.97 -0.13
CA LEU A 86 -13.86 3.48 1.20
C LEU A 86 -12.99 4.72 1.13
N ASP A 87 -12.12 4.85 0.13
CA ASP A 87 -11.07 5.88 0.11
C ASP A 87 -11.52 7.29 -0.32
N ALA A 88 -12.82 7.56 -0.28
CA ALA A 88 -13.38 8.88 -0.54
C ALA A 88 -13.33 9.76 0.73
N GLY A 89 -12.84 11.00 0.60
CA GLY A 89 -12.89 12.00 1.69
C GLY A 89 -11.55 12.34 2.35
N ALA A 90 -11.60 13.07 3.46
CA ALA A 90 -10.44 13.45 4.26
C ALA A 90 -10.20 12.46 5.41
N LEU A 91 -8.94 12.37 5.85
CA LEU A 91 -8.56 11.66 7.06
C LEU A 91 -8.62 12.60 8.27
N ASP A 92 -8.93 12.05 9.43
CA ASP A 92 -8.82 12.77 10.70
C ASP A 92 -7.36 12.87 11.20
N ALA A 93 -7.18 13.46 12.38
CA ALA A 93 -5.86 13.62 13.00
C ALA A 93 -5.16 12.29 13.36
N PHE A 94 -5.91 11.18 13.41
CA PHE A 94 -5.44 9.84 13.73
C PHE A 94 -5.42 8.92 12.50
N SER A 95 -5.59 9.48 11.30
CA SER A 95 -5.64 8.73 10.04
C SER A 95 -6.82 7.75 9.93
N PHE A 96 -7.91 8.02 10.64
CA PHE A 96 -9.20 7.37 10.42
C PHE A 96 -10.00 8.12 9.37
N ARG A 97 -10.88 7.38 8.71
CA ARG A 97 -11.82 7.94 7.73
C ARG A 97 -13.26 7.68 8.18
N HIS A 98 -14.07 8.73 8.14
CA HIS A 98 -15.49 8.59 8.41
C HIS A 98 -16.23 8.11 7.15
N VAL A 99 -16.96 7.01 7.28
CA VAL A 99 -17.75 6.41 6.21
C VAL A 99 -19.21 6.48 6.62
N THR A 100 -19.98 7.31 5.92
CA THR A 100 -21.44 7.38 6.11
C THR A 100 -22.10 6.42 5.13
N LEU A 101 -22.79 5.41 5.66
CA LEU A 101 -23.59 4.50 4.85
C LEU A 101 -24.70 5.28 4.14
N PRO A 102 -24.98 4.98 2.86
CA PRO A 102 -26.09 5.59 2.15
C PRO A 102 -27.43 5.22 2.82
N PRO A 103 -28.45 6.07 2.72
CA PRO A 103 -29.79 5.70 3.12
C PRO A 103 -30.32 4.56 2.23
N GLU A 104 -31.16 3.68 2.80
CA GLU A 104 -31.84 2.62 2.05
C GLU A 104 -32.69 3.23 0.92
N GLN A 105 -32.76 2.52 -0.21
CA GLN A 105 -33.56 2.92 -1.38
C GLN A 105 -34.98 2.38 -1.31
#